data_AF-A0A536U7H5-F1
#
_entry.id   AF-A0A536U7H5-F1
#
_cell.length_a   1.000
_cell.length_b   1.000
_cell.length_c   1.000
_cell.angle_alpha   90.00
_cell.angle_beta   90.00
_cell.angle_gamma   90.00
#
_symmetry.space_group_name_H-M   'P 1'
#
loop_
_entity.id
_entity.type
_entity.pdbx_description
1 polymer ?
#
loop_
_entity_poly.entity_id
_entity_poly.type
_entity_poly.pdbx_seq_one_letter_code
_entity_poly.pdbx_strand_id
1 'polypeptide(L)'
;MPDKKTLKRAEQDKREGKSPSTQAGEFVREEMEHIREGKHGARSAKQAIAIGLSKARRAGVALKAPREGTVPPETRRHAQHDSAVGAKGAKAPSPKRSRATLSALKREGRSAASTAALSRQTKTAAKKRTAADRSSAARKAARTRSRSG
;
A
#
# COMPACT_ATOMS: atom_id res chain seq x y z
N MET A 1 6.12 10.35 6.29
CA MET A 1 4.98 9.85 7.11
C MET A 1 3.70 10.12 6.34
N PRO A 2 2.63 9.33 6.52
CA PRO A 2 1.34 9.57 5.86
C PRO A 2 0.69 10.87 6.34
N ASP A 3 -0.09 11.50 5.47
CA ASP A 3 -0.85 12.70 5.76
C ASP A 3 -1.98 12.39 6.75
N LYS A 4 -2.31 13.36 7.61
CA LYS A 4 -3.41 13.22 8.60
C LYS A 4 -4.74 12.82 7.93
N LYS A 5 -4.96 13.29 6.70
CA LYS A 5 -6.14 12.96 5.89
C LYS A 5 -6.20 11.47 5.54
N THR A 6 -5.07 10.86 5.18
CA THR A 6 -4.95 9.44 4.85
C THR A 6 -5.22 8.57 6.06
N LEU A 7 -4.69 8.97 7.23
CA LEU A 7 -4.98 8.29 8.50
C LEU A 7 -6.49 8.31 8.82
N LYS A 8 -7.12 9.48 8.74
CA LYS A 8 -8.57 9.62 8.97
C LYS A 8 -9.41 8.73 8.04
N ARG A 9 -9.07 8.67 6.75
CA ARG A 9 -9.78 7.81 5.78
C ARG A 9 -9.58 6.33 6.09
N ALA A 10 -8.36 5.91 6.42
CA ALA A 10 -8.09 4.52 6.81
C ALA A 10 -8.81 4.14 8.13
N GLU A 11 -8.91 5.06 9.09
CA GLU A 11 -9.70 4.87 10.31
C GLU A 11 -11.19 4.78 10.03
N GLN A 12 -11.72 5.63 9.14
CA GLN A 12 -13.11 5.55 8.69
C GLN A 12 -13.39 4.18 8.05
N ASP A 13 -12.53 3.74 7.13
CA ASP A 13 -12.65 2.41 6.52
C ASP A 13 -12.65 1.29 7.57
N LYS A 14 -11.81 1.43 8.61
CA LYS A 14 -11.78 0.48 9.73
C LYS A 14 -13.08 0.50 10.54
N ARG A 15 -13.64 1.69 10.83
CA ARG A 15 -14.93 1.84 11.54
C ARG A 15 -16.09 1.26 10.75
N GLU A 16 -16.06 1.39 9.42
CA GLU A 16 -17.01 0.78 8.50
C GLU A 16 -16.81 -0.76 8.36
N GLY A 17 -15.85 -1.34 9.08
CA GLY A 17 -15.57 -2.78 9.04
C GLY A 17 -14.95 -3.26 7.72
N LYS A 18 -14.40 -2.34 6.90
CA LYS A 18 -13.72 -2.71 5.66
C LYS A 18 -12.42 -3.45 5.95
N SER A 19 -12.00 -4.26 4.97
CA SER A 19 -10.84 -5.13 5.14
C SER A 19 -9.52 -4.36 5.25
N PRO A 20 -8.46 -4.94 5.88
CA PRO A 20 -7.15 -4.28 5.98
C PRO A 20 -6.54 -3.89 4.63
N SER A 21 -6.79 -4.65 3.57
CA SER A 21 -6.36 -4.31 2.21
C SER A 21 -7.07 -3.09 1.64
N THR A 22 -8.31 -2.83 2.06
CA THR A 22 -9.08 -1.64 1.67
C THR A 22 -8.55 -0.42 2.40
N GLN A 23 -8.37 -0.52 3.73
CA GLN A 23 -7.77 0.52 4.56
C GLN A 23 -6.38 0.93 4.03
N ALA A 24 -5.55 -0.06 3.65
CA ALA A 24 -4.25 0.18 3.06
C ALA A 24 -4.29 0.86 1.68
N GLY A 25 -5.41 0.72 0.96
CA GLY A 25 -5.66 1.37 -0.32
C GLY A 25 -5.56 2.89 -0.24
N GLU A 26 -5.95 3.49 0.89
CA GLU A 26 -5.82 4.94 1.12
C GLU A 26 -4.36 5.41 1.11
N PHE A 27 -3.43 4.61 1.65
CA PHE A 27 -2.00 4.93 1.63
C PHE A 27 -1.37 4.76 0.25
N VAL A 28 -1.82 3.76 -0.51
CA VAL A 28 -1.41 3.59 -1.90
C VAL A 28 -1.96 4.72 -2.76
N ARG A 29 -3.19 5.16 -2.51
CA ARG A 29 -3.80 6.30 -3.19
C ARG A 29 -3.03 7.58 -2.92
N GLU A 30 -2.72 7.88 -1.67
CA GLU A 30 -1.87 9.01 -1.28
C GLU A 30 -0.52 8.98 -2.01
N GLU A 31 0.16 7.83 -2.03
CA GLU A 31 1.45 7.70 -2.72
C GLU A 31 1.34 8.01 -4.22
N MET A 32 0.28 7.55 -4.87
CA MET A 32 0.03 7.87 -6.28
C MET A 32 -0.29 9.34 -6.49
N GLU A 33 -1.05 9.97 -5.58
CA GLU A 33 -1.32 11.41 -5.58
C GLU A 33 -0.02 12.21 -5.42
N HIS A 34 0.83 11.86 -4.45
CA HIS A 34 2.13 12.51 -4.23
C HIS A 34 3.05 12.43 -5.46
N ILE A 35 3.03 11.30 -6.19
CA ILE A 35 3.78 11.15 -7.44
C ILE A 35 3.21 12.03 -8.56
N ARG A 36 1.88 12.08 -8.71
CA ARG A 36 1.21 12.93 -9.71
C ARG A 36 1.42 14.41 -9.46
N GLU A 37 1.34 14.82 -8.20
CA GLU A 37 1.61 16.19 -7.73
C GLU A 37 3.09 16.57 -7.85
N GLY A 38 3.98 15.59 -8.07
CA GLY A 38 5.40 15.84 -8.27
C GLY A 38 6.22 16.03 -7.00
N LYS A 39 5.70 15.63 -5.84
CA LYS A 39 6.44 15.64 -4.56
C LYS A 39 7.69 14.75 -4.64
N HIS A 40 7.57 13.61 -5.32
CA HIS A 40 8.65 12.70 -5.70
C HIS A 40 8.21 11.81 -6.87
N GLY A 41 9.11 10.99 -7.42
CA GLY A 41 8.79 9.98 -8.43
C GLY A 41 8.82 8.56 -7.88
N ALA A 42 8.66 7.59 -8.79
CA ALA A 42 8.94 6.18 -8.54
C ALA A 42 9.36 5.49 -9.85
N ARG A 43 10.29 4.54 -9.77
CA ARG A 43 10.79 3.77 -10.93
C ARG A 43 9.74 2.86 -11.54
N SER A 44 8.70 2.50 -10.79
CA SER A 44 7.60 1.65 -11.27
C SER A 44 6.34 1.77 -10.42
N ALA A 45 5.19 1.42 -11.00
CA ALA A 45 3.92 1.30 -10.27
C ALA A 45 4.01 0.31 -9.09
N LYS A 46 4.78 -0.78 -9.23
CA LYS A 46 5.02 -1.76 -8.15
C LYS A 46 5.76 -1.13 -6.97
N GLN A 47 6.76 -0.29 -7.24
CA GLN A 47 7.50 0.42 -6.19
C GLN A 47 6.57 1.40 -5.46
N ALA A 48 5.79 2.20 -6.17
CA ALA A 48 4.83 3.12 -5.55
C ALA A 48 3.82 2.37 -4.65
N ILE A 49 3.24 1.28 -5.15
CA ILE A 49 2.36 0.43 -4.32
C ILE A 49 3.11 -0.11 -3.09
N ALA A 50 4.36 -0.54 -3.24
CA ALA A 50 5.15 -1.04 -2.11
C ALA A 50 5.44 0.03 -1.05
N ILE A 51 5.74 1.27 -1.45
CA ILE A 51 5.93 2.40 -0.53
C ILE A 51 4.63 2.67 0.24
N GLY A 52 3.49 2.75 -0.47
CA GLY A 52 2.18 2.93 0.16
C GLY A 52 1.83 1.81 1.15
N LEU A 53 2.10 0.55 0.81
CA LEU A 53 1.87 -0.59 1.71
C LEU A 53 2.81 -0.60 2.93
N SER A 54 4.04 -0.12 2.78
CA SER A 54 4.97 0.06 3.90
C SER A 54 4.48 1.14 4.86
N LYS A 55 4.02 2.28 4.33
CA LYS A 55 3.38 3.36 5.12
C LYS A 55 2.16 2.83 5.89
N ALA A 56 1.29 2.06 5.24
CA ALA A 56 0.09 1.49 5.86
C ALA A 56 0.44 0.59 7.06
N ARG A 57 1.43 -0.31 6.92
CA ARG A 57 1.88 -1.18 8.02
C ARG A 57 2.44 -0.38 9.20
N ARG A 58 3.30 0.61 8.90
CA ARG A 58 3.87 1.49 9.93
C ARG A 58 2.83 2.39 10.60
N ALA A 59 1.71 2.67 9.94
CA ALA A 59 0.57 3.37 10.50
C ALA A 59 -0.37 2.47 11.30
N GLY A 60 -0.06 1.17 11.46
CA GLY A 60 -0.84 0.24 12.27
C GLY A 60 -1.97 -0.47 11.53
N VAL A 61 -2.04 -0.39 10.20
CA VAL A 61 -2.98 -1.21 9.43
C VAL A 61 -2.57 -2.69 9.55
N ALA A 62 -3.54 -3.56 9.88
CA ALA A 62 -3.34 -5.00 10.10
C ALA A 62 -3.13 -5.78 8.78
N LEU A 63 -2.18 -5.35 7.96
CA LEU A 63 -1.77 -6.04 6.74
C LEU A 63 -0.80 -7.17 7.06
N LYS A 64 -1.19 -8.39 6.69
CA LYS A 64 -0.29 -9.54 6.73
C LYS A 64 0.91 -9.34 5.80
N ALA A 65 2.04 -9.91 6.19
CA ALA A 65 3.18 -10.04 5.28
C ALA A 65 2.79 -10.97 4.11
N PRO A 66 3.41 -10.81 2.92
CA PRO A 66 3.23 -11.75 1.83
C PRO A 66 3.57 -13.19 2.25
N ARG A 67 2.95 -14.18 1.60
CA ARG A 67 3.22 -15.60 1.85
C ARG A 67 4.68 -15.93 1.51
N GLU A 68 5.22 -16.94 2.16
CA GLU A 68 6.53 -17.49 1.82
C GLU A 68 6.62 -17.82 0.32
N GLY A 69 7.78 -17.60 -0.28
CA GLY A 69 8.03 -17.87 -1.70
C GLY A 69 7.32 -16.92 -2.69
N THR A 70 6.42 -16.03 -2.25
CA THR A 70 5.72 -15.11 -3.17
C THR A 70 6.49 -13.84 -3.49
N VAL A 71 7.40 -13.44 -2.59
CA VAL A 71 8.30 -12.29 -2.74
C VAL A 71 9.67 -12.67 -2.19
N PRO A 72 10.74 -11.95 -2.55
CA PRO A 72 12.06 -12.17 -1.96
C PRO A 72 12.01 -12.15 -0.42
N PRO A 73 12.79 -13.01 0.27
CA PRO A 73 12.79 -13.09 1.72
C PRO A 73 12.99 -11.73 2.41
N GLU A 74 13.84 -10.89 1.85
CA GLU A 74 14.10 -9.53 2.35
C GLU A 74 12.86 -8.63 2.33
N THR A 75 12.07 -8.70 1.25
CA THR A 75 10.82 -7.92 1.12
C THR A 75 9.80 -8.39 2.16
N ARG A 76 9.74 -9.69 2.43
CA ARG A 76 8.87 -10.25 3.47
C ARG A 76 9.33 -9.81 4.86
N ARG A 77 10.64 -9.87 5.14
CA ARG A 77 11.24 -9.39 6.41
C ARG A 77 10.97 -7.90 6.61
N HIS A 78 11.10 -7.08 5.57
CA HIS A 78 10.76 -5.66 5.62
C HIS A 78 9.28 -5.44 5.95
N ALA A 79 8.37 -6.19 5.33
CA ALA A 79 6.94 -6.09 5.65
C ALA A 79 6.65 -6.47 7.11
N GLN A 80 7.28 -7.52 7.64
CA GLN A 80 7.16 -7.91 9.06
C GLN A 80 7.71 -6.83 9.98
N HIS A 81 8.89 -6.29 9.67
CA HIS A 81 9.50 -5.20 10.41
C HIS A 81 8.60 -3.95 10.41
N ASP A 82 8.03 -3.56 9.27
CA ASP A 82 7.12 -2.42 9.18
C ASP A 82 5.87 -2.60 10.06
N SER A 83 5.30 -3.81 10.10
CA SER A 83 4.19 -4.14 11.00
C SER A 83 4.61 -4.07 12.47
N ALA A 84 5.81 -4.56 12.82
CA ALA A 84 6.33 -4.49 14.17
C ALA A 84 6.59 -3.05 14.62
N VAL A 85 7.08 -2.19 13.72
CA VAL A 85 7.25 -0.75 13.96
C VAL A 85 5.89 -0.09 14.19
N GLY A 86 4.87 -0.42 13.40
CA GLY A 86 3.52 0.10 13.60
C GLY A 86 2.92 -0.32 14.94
N ALA A 87 3.12 -1.58 15.36
CA ALA A 87 2.61 -2.08 16.64
C ALA A 87 3.27 -1.44 17.87
N LYS A 88 4.57 -1.12 17.79
CA LYS A 88 5.33 -0.51 18.90
C LYS A 88 5.20 1.01 18.98
N GLY A 89 4.54 1.64 18.01
CA GLY A 89 4.60 3.09 17.79
C GLY A 89 5.89 3.49 17.08
N ALA A 90 5.76 4.13 15.93
CA ALA A 90 6.91 4.48 15.10
C ALA A 90 7.75 5.59 15.75
N LYS A 91 9.05 5.32 15.98
CA LYS A 91 10.02 6.37 16.33
C LYS A 91 10.24 7.31 15.14
N ALA A 92 10.56 8.58 15.43
CA ALA A 92 10.88 9.55 14.41
C ALA A 92 12.10 9.08 13.58
N PRO A 93 12.02 9.09 12.24
CA PRO A 93 13.16 8.72 11.40
C PRO A 93 14.25 9.79 11.48
N SER A 94 15.49 9.39 11.24
CA SER A 94 16.61 10.34 11.12
C SER A 94 16.35 11.36 10.01
N PRO A 95 16.39 12.68 10.30
CA PRO A 95 16.16 13.73 9.30
C PRO A 95 17.09 13.63 8.09
N LYS A 96 18.38 13.31 8.32
CA LYS A 96 19.38 13.14 7.24
C LYS A 96 18.98 11.99 6.31
N ARG A 97 18.56 10.86 6.86
CA ARG A 97 18.11 9.69 6.09
C ARG A 97 16.84 10.02 5.29
N SER A 98 15.87 10.68 5.92
CA SER A 98 14.62 11.08 5.25
C SER A 98 14.87 12.02 4.07
N ARG A 99 15.76 13.03 4.23
CA ARG A 99 16.14 13.93 3.14
C ARG A 99 16.84 13.17 2.01
N ALA A 100 17.79 12.29 2.32
CA ALA A 100 18.51 11.51 1.31
C ALA A 100 17.55 10.61 0.49
N THR A 101 16.65 9.90 1.15
CA THR A 101 15.65 9.06 0.48
C THR A 101 14.71 9.90 -0.38
N LEU A 102 14.25 11.05 0.10
CA LEU A 102 13.38 11.93 -0.68
C LEU A 102 14.11 12.48 -1.91
N SER A 103 15.36 12.94 -1.78
CA SER A 103 16.17 13.42 -2.90
C SER A 103 16.39 12.34 -3.96
N ALA A 104 16.60 11.08 -3.54
CA ALA A 104 16.69 9.96 -4.47
C ALA A 104 15.38 9.74 -5.23
N LEU A 105 14.23 9.71 -4.53
CA LEU A 105 12.92 9.54 -5.18
C LEU A 105 12.56 10.71 -6.09
N LYS A 106 13.02 11.93 -5.82
CA LYS A 106 12.80 13.09 -6.69
C LYS A 106 13.49 12.98 -8.06
N ARG A 107 14.53 12.16 -8.17
CA ARG A 107 15.21 11.88 -9.45
C ARG A 107 14.46 10.86 -10.32
N GLU A 108 13.51 10.14 -9.73
CA GLU A 108 12.69 9.17 -10.45
C GLU A 108 11.58 9.85 -11.26
N GLY A 109 11.10 9.17 -12.30
CA GLY A 109 10.00 9.65 -13.12
C GLY A 109 8.63 9.57 -12.44
N ARG A 110 7.64 10.27 -13.01
CA ARG A 110 6.23 10.27 -12.53
C ARG A 110 5.33 9.25 -13.23
N SER A 111 5.82 8.60 -14.28
CA SER A 111 5.08 7.65 -15.12
C SER A 111 4.55 6.44 -14.34
N ALA A 112 5.16 6.12 -13.19
CA ALA A 112 4.71 5.05 -12.29
C ALA A 112 3.27 5.24 -11.79
N ALA A 113 2.79 6.47 -11.65
CA ALA A 113 1.42 6.78 -11.21
C ALA A 113 0.43 7.02 -12.36
N SER A 114 0.88 6.82 -13.62
CA SER A 114 0.04 6.99 -14.81
C SER A 114 -1.04 5.90 -14.91
N THR A 115 -2.16 6.25 -15.53
CA THR A 115 -3.27 5.32 -15.80
C THR A 115 -2.79 4.09 -16.58
N ALA A 116 -1.89 4.28 -17.55
CA ALA A 116 -1.33 3.19 -18.34
C ALA A 116 -0.48 2.23 -17.51
N ALA A 117 0.38 2.75 -16.62
CA ALA A 117 1.22 1.93 -15.75
C ALA A 117 0.38 1.13 -14.74
N LEU A 118 -0.63 1.76 -14.16
CA LEU A 118 -1.56 1.11 -13.23
C LEU A 118 -2.40 0.04 -13.95
N SER A 119 -2.92 0.34 -15.13
CA SER A 119 -3.69 -0.61 -15.96
C SER A 119 -2.87 -1.85 -16.33
N ARG A 120 -1.59 -1.68 -16.70
CA ARG A 120 -0.70 -2.82 -16.94
C ARG A 120 -0.53 -3.68 -15.69
N GLN A 121 -0.28 -3.05 -14.54
CA GLN A 121 -0.08 -3.78 -13.29
C GLN A 121 -1.34 -4.53 -12.85
N THR A 122 -2.54 -3.94 -12.98
CA THR A 122 -3.79 -4.61 -12.62
C THR A 122 -4.11 -5.75 -13.57
N LYS A 123 -3.90 -5.60 -14.89
CA LYS A 123 -4.04 -6.69 -15.87
C LYS A 123 -3.10 -7.85 -15.56
N THR A 124 -1.83 -7.57 -15.26
CA THR A 124 -0.86 -8.62 -14.87
C THR A 124 -1.28 -9.33 -13.59
N ALA A 125 -1.79 -8.60 -12.58
CA ALA A 125 -2.28 -9.20 -11.34
C ALA A 125 -3.53 -10.06 -11.58
N ALA A 126 -4.45 -9.61 -12.43
CA ALA A 126 -5.67 -10.34 -12.78
C ALA A 126 -5.36 -11.67 -13.48
N LYS A 127 -4.38 -11.69 -14.39
CA LYS A 127 -3.93 -12.93 -15.08
C LYS A 127 -3.44 -14.02 -14.13
N LYS A 128 -2.94 -13.66 -12.93
CA LYS A 128 -2.44 -14.62 -11.94
C LYS A 128 -3.52 -15.19 -11.03
N ARG A 129 -4.76 -14.69 -11.08
CA ARG A 129 -5.83 -15.15 -10.18
C ARG A 129 -6.39 -16.49 -10.64
N THR A 130 -6.43 -17.45 -9.72
CA THR A 130 -7.08 -18.75 -9.94
C THR A 130 -8.61 -18.62 -9.87
N ALA A 131 -9.33 -19.66 -10.31
CA ALA A 131 -10.79 -19.72 -10.15
C ALA A 131 -11.21 -19.64 -8.67
N ALA A 132 -10.45 -20.30 -7.78
CA ALA A 132 -10.67 -20.24 -6.33
C ALA A 132 -10.49 -18.81 -5.78
N ASP A 133 -9.46 -18.08 -6.21
CA ASP A 133 -9.25 -16.69 -5.79
C ASP A 133 -10.43 -15.80 -6.20
N ARG A 134 -10.90 -15.93 -7.45
CA ARG A 134 -12.06 -15.17 -7.95
C ARG A 134 -13.33 -15.49 -7.17
N SER A 135 -13.60 -16.75 -6.91
CA SER A 135 -14.76 -17.19 -6.11
C SER A 135 -14.70 -16.65 -4.67
N SER A 136 -13.54 -16.74 -4.02
CA SER A 136 -13.36 -16.22 -2.67
C SER A 136 -13.57 -14.70 -2.58
N ALA A 137 -13.10 -13.95 -3.59
CA ALA A 137 -13.28 -12.52 -3.68
C ALA A 137 -14.76 -12.15 -3.88
N ALA A 138 -15.47 -12.87 -4.75
CA ALA A 138 -16.91 -12.66 -4.98
C ALA A 138 -17.73 -12.94 -3.70
N ARG A 139 -17.47 -14.07 -3.02
CA ARG A 139 -18.11 -14.41 -1.74
C ARG A 139 -17.84 -13.36 -0.65
N LYS A 140 -16.61 -12.84 -0.60
CA LYS A 140 -16.24 -11.76 0.34
C LYS A 140 -16.99 -10.46 0.01
N ALA A 141 -17.07 -10.09 -1.27
CA ALA A 141 -17.76 -8.89 -1.72
C ALA A 141 -19.27 -8.93 -1.40
N ALA A 142 -19.91 -10.08 -1.60
CA ALA A 142 -21.31 -10.29 -1.23
C ALA A 142 -21.55 -10.09 0.27
N ARG A 143 -20.71 -10.69 1.13
CA ARG A 143 -20.77 -10.51 2.59
C ARG A 143 -20.52 -9.09 3.06
N THR A 144 -19.68 -8.33 2.37
CA THR A 144 -19.46 -6.91 2.72
C THR A 144 -20.65 -6.05 2.32
N ARG A 145 -21.26 -6.32 1.16
CA ARG A 145 -22.44 -5.57 0.67
C ARG A 145 -23.65 -5.75 1.60
N SER A 146 -23.88 -6.97 2.08
CA SER A 146 -24.99 -7.29 2.99
C SER A 146 -24.84 -6.73 4.40
N ARG A 147 -23.71 -6.08 4.73
CA ARG A 147 -23.47 -5.42 6.03
C ARG A 147 -23.58 -3.89 5.96
N SER A 148 -23.59 -3.35 4.75
CA SER A 148 -23.60 -1.91 4.46
C SER A 148 -24.91 -1.43 3.83
N GLY A 149 -25.81 -2.37 3.50
CA GLY A 149 -27.21 -2.11 3.18
C GLY A 149 -28.07 -2.67 4.30
#